data_AF-A0A917L388-F1
#
_entry.id   AF-A0A917L388-F1
#
_cell.length_a   1.000
_cell.length_b   1.000
_cell.length_c   1.000
_cell.angle_alpha   90.00
_cell.angle_beta   90.00
_cell.angle_gamma   90.00
#
_symmetry.space_group_name_H-M   'P 1'
#
loop_
_entity.id
_entity.type
_entity.pdbx_description
1 polymer ?
#
loop_
_entity_poly.entity_id
_entity_poly.type
_entity_poly.pdbx_seq_one_letter_code
_entity_poly.pdbx_strand_id
1 'polypeptide(L)'
;MIGGNPYWRHYWPQLSEDEILGQIPPEPTFEEALEDVRRSIEQTIRRVSVPKGFDRPPPVVSRILKYDEARLEKAQQYGSLSSWYAPRYESVIQRRRLRMISALFLATSSCGCRAETSGGEPYDGVINDFMVRVGDQSVRVRVTVIETKRRIGKGAEMKTASVEHIRIALDPGDNGRPDGRIWEDGEQRLESQLSEIAVAIVLKGEEQHREGVLRQHAWRIERRAQLIEQRRKEREEAVRRERERIAELERRRVDRLLGEVEALQKAETIRRYVAQVRIANEGIAEPMLSVDLDAWAEWALAQADRIDPVTSGSFRKPWEEEQ
;
A
#
# COMPACT_ATOMS: atom_id res chain seq x y z
N MET A 1 -2.18 4.90 -31.61
CA MET A 1 -3.23 3.86 -31.50
C MET A 1 -3.26 3.37 -30.08
N ILE A 2 -4.38 3.50 -29.40
CA ILE A 2 -4.49 3.28 -27.96
C ILE A 2 -5.36 2.04 -27.74
N GLY A 3 -4.72 0.90 -27.50
CA GLY A 3 -5.38 -0.36 -27.14
C GLY A 3 -5.43 -0.50 -25.63
N GLY A 4 -6.63 -0.53 -25.04
CA GLY A 4 -6.85 -0.65 -23.60
C GLY A 4 -7.66 -1.88 -23.23
N ASN A 5 -7.10 -2.72 -22.35
CA ASN A 5 -7.72 -3.90 -21.74
C ASN A 5 -8.67 -3.46 -20.60
N PRO A 6 -9.88 -4.05 -20.40
CA PRO A 6 -10.93 -3.44 -19.58
C PRO A 6 -10.89 -3.73 -18.06
N TYR A 7 -9.84 -4.33 -17.49
CA TYR A 7 -9.83 -4.70 -16.07
C TYR A 7 -8.88 -3.83 -15.24
N TRP A 8 -9.46 -3.03 -14.34
CA TRP A 8 -8.72 -2.06 -13.51
C TRP A 8 -8.69 -2.48 -12.04
N ARG A 9 -7.50 -2.91 -11.61
CA ARG A 9 -6.88 -2.54 -10.34
C ARG A 9 -5.54 -1.90 -10.72
N HIS A 10 -4.94 -1.10 -9.84
CA HIS A 10 -3.55 -0.67 -9.94
C HIS A 10 -2.61 -1.90 -9.88
N TYR A 11 -2.65 -2.75 -10.91
CA TYR A 11 -1.68 -3.79 -11.14
C TYR A 11 -0.47 -3.10 -11.75
N TRP A 12 0.35 -2.53 -10.88
CA TRP A 12 1.78 -2.70 -11.09
C TRP A 12 1.98 -4.19 -11.39
N PRO A 13 2.68 -4.57 -12.49
CA PRO A 13 3.02 -5.96 -12.70
C PRO A 13 3.61 -6.46 -11.39
N GLN A 14 3.06 -7.53 -10.83
CA GLN A 14 3.61 -8.13 -9.62
C GLN A 14 4.92 -8.77 -10.03
N LEU A 15 5.95 -7.93 -10.18
CA LEU A 15 7.28 -8.36 -10.51
C LEU A 15 7.73 -9.24 -9.36
N SER A 16 8.22 -10.43 -9.68
CA SER A 16 8.84 -11.28 -8.68
C SER A 16 10.07 -10.58 -8.09
N GLU A 17 10.50 -10.98 -6.90
CA GLU A 17 11.74 -10.45 -6.32
C GLU A 17 12.95 -10.68 -7.25
N ASP A 18 12.97 -11.80 -7.98
CA ASP A 18 14.02 -12.12 -8.94
C ASP A 18 14.00 -11.17 -10.16
N GLU A 19 12.81 -10.80 -10.65
CA GLU A 19 12.67 -9.80 -11.71
C GLU A 19 13.11 -8.40 -11.24
N ILE A 20 12.81 -8.04 -9.99
CA ILE A 20 13.23 -6.76 -9.40
C ILE A 20 14.76 -6.72 -9.23
N LEU A 21 15.38 -7.83 -8.87
CA LEU A 21 16.82 -7.94 -8.69
C LEU A 21 17.61 -8.03 -10.00
N GLY A 22 16.93 -8.38 -11.09
CA GLY A 22 17.45 -8.41 -12.45
C GLY A 22 17.91 -7.05 -12.98
N GLN A 23 18.07 -6.96 -14.30
CA GLN A 23 18.55 -5.74 -14.95
C GLN A 23 17.46 -4.65 -14.89
N ILE A 24 17.79 -3.48 -14.32
CA ILE A 24 16.92 -2.32 -14.36
C ILE A 24 16.92 -1.78 -15.81
N PRO A 25 15.74 -1.57 -16.42
CA PRO A 25 15.67 -0.97 -17.74
C PRO A 25 16.26 0.46 -17.73
N PRO A 26 16.72 0.98 -18.88
CA PRO A 26 17.20 2.35 -18.97
C PRO A 26 16.11 3.34 -18.53
N GLU A 27 16.54 4.55 -18.17
CA GLU A 27 15.62 5.61 -17.78
C GLU A 27 14.60 5.87 -18.91
N PRO A 28 13.29 5.97 -18.58
CA PRO A 28 12.27 6.24 -19.57
C PRO A 28 12.52 7.58 -20.27
N THR A 29 12.59 7.54 -21.60
CA THR A 29 12.70 8.74 -22.44
C THR A 29 11.45 8.84 -23.32
N PHE A 30 11.01 10.07 -23.57
CA PHE A 30 9.84 10.36 -24.40
C PHE A 30 10.31 11.08 -25.65
N GLU A 31 10.04 10.50 -26.83
CA GLU A 31 10.48 11.07 -28.12
C GLU A 31 9.78 12.40 -28.43
N GLU A 32 8.51 12.52 -28.08
CA GLU A 32 7.70 13.71 -28.32
C GLU A 32 7.66 14.64 -27.10
N ALA A 33 7.90 15.94 -27.31
CA ALA A 33 7.69 16.96 -26.29
C ALA A 33 6.19 17.08 -25.96
N LEU A 34 5.87 17.44 -24.71
CA LEU A 34 4.48 17.54 -24.25
C LEU A 34 3.70 18.61 -25.04
N GLU A 35 4.39 19.65 -25.49
CA GLU A 35 3.86 20.72 -26.33
C GLU A 35 3.45 20.23 -27.72
N ASP A 36 4.20 19.29 -28.31
CA ASP A 36 3.87 18.72 -29.61
C ASP A 36 2.68 17.75 -29.49
N VAL A 37 2.63 16.97 -28.41
CA VAL A 37 1.44 16.16 -28.07
C VAL A 37 0.22 17.05 -27.91
N ARG A 38 0.33 18.15 -27.18
CA ARG A 38 -0.76 19.13 -27.04
C ARG A 38 -1.22 19.65 -28.39
N ARG A 39 -0.30 20.03 -29.29
CA ARG A 39 -0.63 20.52 -30.64
C ARG A 39 -1.37 19.46 -31.45
N SER A 40 -0.96 18.20 -31.36
CA SER A 40 -1.63 17.07 -32.02
C SER A 40 -3.06 16.86 -31.50
N ILE A 41 -3.26 16.96 -30.19
CA ILE A 41 -4.58 16.89 -29.55
C ILE A 41 -5.46 18.05 -30.01
N GLU A 42 -4.94 19.28 -30.03
CA GLU A 42 -5.66 20.47 -30.53
C GLU A 42 -6.10 20.32 -31.99
N GLN A 43 -5.26 19.74 -32.85
CA GLN A 43 -5.59 19.46 -34.25
C GLN A 43 -6.67 18.39 -34.41
N THR A 44 -6.73 17.43 -33.49
CA THR A 44 -7.71 16.34 -33.49
C THR A 44 -9.08 16.83 -33.00
N ILE A 45 -9.11 17.51 -31.85
CA ILE A 45 -10.34 18.00 -31.22
C ILE A 45 -10.94 19.18 -31.99
N ARG A 46 -10.11 20.04 -32.60
CA ARG A 46 -10.51 21.25 -33.31
C ARG A 46 -11.46 22.12 -32.47
N ARG A 47 -12.70 22.29 -32.93
CA ARG A 47 -13.73 23.11 -32.29
C ARG A 47 -14.84 22.22 -31.76
N VAL A 48 -15.08 22.29 -30.47
CA VAL A 48 -16.21 21.62 -29.81
C VAL A 48 -17.46 22.46 -29.97
N SER A 49 -18.52 21.84 -30.51
CA SER A 49 -19.85 22.45 -30.64
C SER A 49 -20.82 21.81 -29.66
N VAL A 50 -21.56 22.63 -28.93
CA VAL A 50 -22.57 22.14 -27.98
C VAL A 50 -23.82 21.72 -28.74
N PRO A 51 -24.26 20.45 -28.64
CA PRO A 51 -25.44 19.98 -29.34
C PRO A 51 -26.68 20.68 -28.79
N LYS A 52 -27.67 20.97 -29.66
CA LYS A 52 -28.92 21.62 -29.23
C LYS A 52 -29.81 20.69 -28.41
N GLY A 53 -29.77 19.38 -28.71
CA GLY A 53 -30.52 18.32 -28.06
C GLY A 53 -29.65 17.08 -27.77
N PHE A 54 -30.32 15.94 -27.52
CA PHE A 54 -29.69 14.68 -27.09
C PHE A 54 -29.96 13.54 -28.09
N ASP A 55 -29.96 13.80 -29.39
CA ASP A 55 -30.34 12.79 -30.41
C ASP A 55 -29.34 11.63 -30.48
N ARG A 56 -28.05 11.91 -30.25
CA ARG A 56 -26.97 10.91 -30.20
C ARG A 56 -26.03 11.20 -29.03
N PRO A 57 -26.47 11.01 -27.78
CA PRO A 57 -25.65 11.29 -26.61
C PRO A 57 -24.56 10.23 -26.46
N PRO A 58 -23.40 10.57 -25.86
CA PRO A 58 -22.46 9.59 -25.35
C PRO A 58 -23.14 8.55 -24.45
N PRO A 59 -22.62 7.31 -24.36
CA PRO A 59 -23.20 6.27 -23.52
C PRO A 59 -23.44 6.70 -22.06
N VAL A 60 -22.52 7.49 -21.51
CA VAL A 60 -22.62 8.03 -20.15
C VAL A 60 -23.81 8.99 -19.98
N VAL A 61 -24.04 9.89 -20.95
CA VAL A 61 -25.18 10.82 -20.93
C VAL A 61 -26.50 10.07 -21.19
N SER A 62 -26.47 9.08 -22.08
CA SER A 62 -27.63 8.21 -22.33
C SER A 62 -28.07 7.48 -21.05
N ARG A 63 -27.12 7.01 -20.25
CA ARG A 63 -27.40 6.36 -18.96
C ARG A 63 -28.04 7.33 -17.96
N ILE A 64 -27.56 8.57 -17.89
CA ILE A 64 -28.12 9.61 -17.02
C ILE A 64 -29.57 9.94 -17.42
N LEU A 65 -29.82 10.10 -18.72
CA LEU A 65 -31.17 10.41 -19.22
C LEU A 65 -32.15 9.26 -18.94
N LYS A 66 -31.75 8.01 -19.18
CA LYS A 66 -32.56 6.82 -18.83
C LYS A 66 -32.87 6.72 -17.34
N TYR A 67 -31.91 7.10 -16.49
CA TYR A 67 -32.13 7.15 -15.05
C TYR A 67 -33.19 8.19 -14.67
N ASP A 68 -33.17 9.37 -15.30
CA ASP A 68 -34.17 10.42 -15.04
C ASP A 68 -35.56 10.05 -15.57
N GLU A 69 -35.62 9.39 -16.73
CA GLU A 69 -36.87 8.83 -17.30
C GLU A 69 -37.49 7.77 -16.38
N ALA A 70 -36.69 6.82 -15.88
CA ALA A 70 -37.15 5.81 -14.93
C ALA A 70 -37.66 6.42 -13.60
N ARG A 71 -37.12 7.58 -13.18
CA ARG A 71 -37.63 8.32 -12.02
C ARG A 71 -38.99 8.94 -12.31
N LEU A 72 -39.16 9.52 -13.50
CA LEU A 72 -40.43 10.08 -13.95
C LEU A 72 -41.52 9.01 -14.03
N GLU A 73 -41.22 7.83 -14.61
CA GLU A 73 -42.13 6.70 -14.67
C GLU A 73 -42.58 6.25 -13.28
N LYS A 74 -41.65 6.14 -12.32
CA LYS A 74 -41.99 5.82 -10.92
C LYS A 74 -42.87 6.90 -10.29
N ALA A 75 -42.58 8.19 -10.51
CA ALA A 75 -43.41 9.28 -10.00
C ALA A 75 -44.86 9.20 -10.52
N GLN A 76 -45.01 8.86 -11.80
CA GLN A 76 -46.32 8.64 -12.44
C GLN A 76 -47.01 7.40 -11.87
N GLN A 77 -46.29 6.28 -11.71
CA GLN A 77 -46.81 5.04 -11.14
C GLN A 77 -47.35 5.23 -9.72
N TYR A 78 -46.64 5.97 -8.88
CA TYR A 78 -47.06 6.26 -7.50
C TYR A 78 -48.02 7.46 -7.38
N GLY A 79 -48.39 8.11 -8.49
CA GLY A 79 -49.30 9.26 -8.51
C GLY A 79 -48.80 10.46 -7.70
N SER A 80 -47.50 10.52 -7.39
CA SER A 80 -46.91 11.53 -6.52
C SER A 80 -45.55 11.96 -7.05
N LEU A 81 -45.43 13.24 -7.38
CA LEU A 81 -44.16 13.93 -7.64
C LEU A 81 -43.44 14.25 -6.32
N SER A 82 -43.36 13.27 -5.42
CA SER A 82 -42.53 13.36 -4.23
C SER A 82 -41.09 13.69 -4.64
N SER A 83 -40.39 14.45 -3.81
CA SER A 83 -38.99 14.84 -4.04
C SER A 83 -38.07 13.63 -4.25
N TRP A 84 -38.48 12.45 -3.79
CA TRP A 84 -37.80 11.16 -4.01
C TRP A 84 -37.82 10.69 -5.47
N TYR A 85 -38.87 10.99 -6.24
CA TYR A 85 -39.03 10.56 -7.64
C TYR A 85 -38.98 11.71 -8.65
N ALA A 86 -38.81 12.95 -8.18
CA ALA A 86 -38.69 14.11 -9.05
C ALA A 86 -37.49 13.95 -10.02
N PRO A 87 -37.66 14.31 -11.32
CA PRO A 87 -36.58 14.42 -12.28
C PRO A 87 -35.52 15.42 -11.84
N ARG A 88 -34.25 15.10 -12.04
CA ARG A 88 -33.10 15.90 -11.59
C ARG A 88 -32.48 16.73 -12.71
N TYR A 89 -32.75 16.40 -13.98
CA TYR A 89 -32.08 17.04 -15.12
C TYR A 89 -33.00 17.91 -16.00
N GLU A 90 -34.21 18.20 -15.54
CA GLU A 90 -35.18 19.00 -16.30
C GLU A 90 -34.95 20.52 -16.22
N SER A 91 -34.27 21.02 -15.17
CA SER A 91 -34.02 22.45 -15.05
C SER A 91 -33.14 22.98 -16.18
N VAL A 92 -33.30 24.26 -16.54
CA VAL A 92 -32.56 24.89 -17.65
C VAL A 92 -31.04 24.77 -17.45
N ILE A 93 -30.56 24.95 -16.21
CA ILE A 93 -29.14 24.84 -15.88
C ILE A 93 -28.64 23.40 -15.97
N GLN A 94 -29.44 22.41 -15.56
CA GLN A 94 -29.06 21.00 -15.66
C GLN A 94 -29.10 20.49 -17.11
N ARG A 95 -30.06 20.93 -17.92
CA ARG A 95 -30.09 20.68 -19.37
C ARG A 95 -28.88 21.31 -20.08
N ARG A 96 -28.48 22.53 -19.69
CA ARG A 96 -27.25 23.16 -20.19
C ARG A 96 -26.01 22.35 -19.80
N ARG A 97 -25.91 21.95 -18.53
CA ARG A 97 -24.83 21.11 -18.00
C ARG A 97 -24.71 19.78 -18.74
N LEU A 98 -25.81 19.06 -18.94
CA LEU A 98 -25.80 17.79 -19.70
C LEU A 98 -25.36 17.98 -21.15
N ARG A 99 -25.77 19.08 -21.82
CA ARG A 99 -25.31 19.37 -23.19
C ARG A 99 -23.80 19.63 -23.24
N MET A 100 -23.25 20.33 -22.24
CA MET A 100 -21.82 20.56 -22.13
C MET A 100 -21.05 19.25 -21.88
N ILE A 101 -21.54 18.40 -20.97
CA ILE A 101 -20.97 17.07 -20.70
C ILE A 101 -21.00 16.21 -21.99
N SER A 102 -22.12 16.21 -22.71
CA SER A 102 -22.25 15.51 -23.99
C SER A 102 -21.23 15.99 -25.01
N ALA A 103 -21.11 17.31 -25.21
CA ALA A 103 -20.15 17.90 -26.13
C ALA A 103 -18.70 17.55 -25.77
N LEU A 104 -18.36 17.63 -24.48
CA LEU A 104 -17.03 17.35 -23.97
C LEU A 104 -16.62 15.90 -24.22
N PHE A 105 -17.50 14.94 -23.94
CA PHE A 105 -17.18 13.52 -24.10
C PHE A 105 -17.24 13.03 -25.55
N LEU A 106 -18.04 13.68 -26.41
CA LEU A 106 -17.94 13.48 -27.86
C LEU A 106 -16.61 14.04 -28.41
N ALA A 107 -16.13 15.16 -27.86
CA ALA A 107 -14.85 15.73 -28.27
C ALA A 107 -13.69 14.82 -27.86
N THR A 108 -13.63 14.36 -26.62
CA THR A 108 -12.54 13.49 -26.16
C THR A 108 -12.59 12.10 -26.81
N SER A 109 -13.77 11.59 -27.19
CA SER A 109 -13.86 10.30 -27.89
C SER A 109 -13.23 10.32 -29.29
N SER A 110 -13.10 11.49 -29.93
CA SER A 110 -12.34 11.63 -31.18
C SER A 110 -10.85 11.31 -31.02
N CYS A 111 -10.31 11.46 -29.80
CA CYS A 111 -8.96 11.05 -29.44
C CYS A 111 -8.88 9.58 -28.96
N GLY A 112 -9.95 8.80 -29.13
CA GLY A 112 -10.03 7.42 -28.63
C GLY A 112 -10.32 7.31 -27.13
N CYS A 113 -10.69 8.40 -26.46
CA CYS A 113 -11.02 8.37 -25.04
C CYS A 113 -12.42 7.78 -24.77
N ARG A 114 -12.61 7.22 -23.58
CA ARG A 114 -13.92 6.71 -23.13
C ARG A 114 -14.33 7.37 -21.82
N ALA A 115 -15.49 8.01 -21.80
CA ALA A 115 -16.05 8.60 -20.58
C ALA A 115 -16.98 7.62 -19.85
N GLU A 116 -16.87 7.60 -18.53
CA GLU A 116 -17.62 6.74 -17.61
C GLU A 116 -18.08 7.56 -16.40
N THR A 117 -19.15 7.14 -15.72
CA THR A 117 -19.54 7.72 -14.44
C THR A 117 -18.60 7.23 -13.35
N SER A 118 -18.18 8.12 -12.45
CA SER A 118 -17.38 7.72 -11.30
C SER A 118 -18.31 7.18 -10.19
N GLY A 119 -18.14 5.91 -9.81
CA GLY A 119 -18.81 5.33 -8.63
C GLY A 119 -20.27 4.88 -8.84
N GLY A 120 -20.91 4.52 -7.72
CA GLY A 120 -22.31 4.12 -7.65
C GLY A 120 -23.28 5.29 -7.73
N GLU A 121 -24.58 5.02 -7.55
CA GLU A 121 -25.60 6.07 -7.58
C GLU A 121 -25.35 7.12 -6.48
N PRO A 122 -25.28 8.42 -6.81
CA PRO A 122 -25.04 9.47 -5.83
C PRO A 122 -26.26 9.64 -4.92
N TYR A 123 -26.01 9.96 -3.64
CA TYR A 123 -27.05 10.12 -2.62
C TYR A 123 -28.10 11.19 -2.98
N ASP A 124 -27.68 12.26 -3.65
CA ASP A 124 -28.55 13.36 -4.10
C ASP A 124 -29.21 13.09 -5.47
N GLY A 125 -28.86 11.98 -6.13
CA GLY A 125 -29.33 11.60 -7.46
C GLY A 125 -28.71 12.40 -8.61
N VAL A 126 -27.72 13.26 -8.35
CA VAL A 126 -27.03 14.05 -9.38
C VAL A 126 -25.59 13.56 -9.54
N ILE A 127 -25.27 13.02 -10.71
CA ILE A 127 -23.93 12.50 -11.00
C ILE A 127 -23.04 13.68 -11.36
N ASN A 128 -22.11 14.03 -10.48
CA ASN A 128 -21.18 15.14 -10.67
C ASN A 128 -19.79 14.72 -11.13
N ASP A 129 -19.37 13.50 -10.78
CA ASP A 129 -18.03 12.99 -11.04
C ASP A 129 -18.01 12.00 -12.21
N PHE A 130 -17.07 12.22 -13.11
CA PHE A 130 -16.86 11.42 -14.30
C PHE A 130 -15.40 10.99 -14.39
N MET A 131 -15.17 9.84 -15.00
CA MET A 131 -13.83 9.38 -15.36
C MET A 131 -13.70 9.36 -16.88
N VAL A 132 -12.61 9.93 -17.39
CA VAL A 132 -12.24 9.85 -18.80
C VAL A 132 -11.02 8.97 -18.93
N ARG A 133 -11.16 7.88 -19.67
CA ARG A 133 -10.10 6.96 -20.05
C ARG A 133 -9.26 7.55 -21.16
N VAL A 134 -7.99 7.75 -20.88
CA VAL A 134 -6.98 8.20 -21.84
C VAL A 134 -5.89 7.12 -21.87
N GLY A 135 -6.04 6.17 -22.80
CA GLY A 135 -5.29 4.92 -22.75
C GLY A 135 -5.41 4.21 -21.41
N ASP A 136 -4.27 4.00 -20.78
CA ASP A 136 -4.19 3.32 -19.49
C ASP A 136 -4.36 4.26 -18.29
N GLN A 137 -4.65 5.54 -18.52
CA GLN A 137 -4.88 6.50 -17.46
C GLN A 137 -6.36 6.78 -17.26
N SER A 138 -6.71 7.19 -16.04
CA SER A 138 -8.05 7.62 -15.66
C SER A 138 -7.98 9.05 -15.16
N VAL A 139 -8.52 9.97 -15.96
CA VAL A 139 -8.57 11.40 -15.64
C VAL A 139 -9.92 11.71 -15.04
N ARG A 140 -9.95 12.33 -13.86
CA ARG A 140 -11.22 12.64 -13.18
C ARG A 140 -11.72 14.01 -13.63
N VAL A 141 -13.00 14.10 -13.96
CA VAL A 141 -13.65 15.35 -14.35
C VAL A 141 -14.91 15.52 -13.51
N ARG A 142 -15.00 16.62 -12.77
CA ARG A 142 -16.20 16.98 -12.01
C ARG A 142 -16.90 18.14 -12.69
N VAL A 143 -18.18 17.97 -12.98
CA VAL A 143 -19.02 19.03 -13.55
C VAL A 143 -20.16 19.29 -12.58
N THR A 144 -20.16 20.42 -11.89
CA THR A 144 -21.14 20.76 -10.86
C THR A 144 -21.91 22.02 -11.21
N VAL A 145 -23.11 22.14 -10.65
CA VAL A 145 -23.80 23.44 -10.54
C VAL A 145 -23.47 24.00 -9.17
N ILE A 146 -23.00 25.23 -9.12
CA ILE A 146 -22.64 25.94 -7.91
C ILE A 146 -23.46 27.22 -7.78
N GLU A 147 -23.82 27.56 -6.55
CA GLU A 147 -24.54 28.78 -6.24
C GLU A 147 -23.58 29.84 -5.69
N THR A 148 -23.48 30.98 -6.38
CA THR A 148 -22.82 32.17 -5.83
C THR A 148 -23.86 33.12 -5.29
N LYS A 149 -23.70 33.49 -4.02
CA LYS A 149 -24.54 34.49 -3.36
C LYS A 149 -23.99 35.88 -3.65
N ARG A 150 -24.75 36.68 -4.40
CA ARG A 150 -24.43 38.09 -4.64
C ARG A 150 -25.33 38.98 -3.79
N ARG A 151 -24.72 39.90 -3.06
CA ARG A 151 -25.46 40.96 -2.35
C ARG A 151 -25.81 42.06 -3.36
N ILE A 152 -27.10 42.35 -3.49
CA ILE A 152 -27.63 43.36 -4.40
C ILE A 152 -28.45 44.35 -3.58
N GLY A 153 -28.15 45.64 -3.69
CA GLY A 153 -28.81 46.73 -2.96
C GLY A 153 -27.84 47.63 -2.20
N LYS A 154 -28.36 48.69 -1.55
CA LYS A 154 -27.61 49.60 -0.67
C LYS A 154 -28.34 49.72 0.69
N GLY A 155 -27.58 49.77 1.78
CA GLY A 155 -28.12 50.02 3.12
C GLY A 155 -29.04 48.88 3.61
N ALA A 156 -30.13 49.23 4.27
CA ALA A 156 -31.04 48.28 4.93
C ALA A 156 -31.86 47.40 3.95
N GLU A 157 -31.89 47.71 2.65
CA GLU A 157 -32.60 46.93 1.62
C GLU A 157 -31.68 45.93 0.88
N MET A 158 -30.63 45.44 1.55
CA MET A 158 -29.66 44.53 0.92
C MET A 158 -30.27 43.13 0.75
N LYS A 159 -30.58 42.77 -0.50
CA LYS A 159 -31.11 41.43 -0.86
C LYS A 159 -29.96 40.52 -1.27
N THR A 160 -30.04 39.26 -0.87
CA THR A 160 -29.11 38.23 -1.35
C THR A 160 -29.75 37.52 -2.53
N ALA A 161 -29.21 37.72 -3.73
CA ALA A 161 -29.58 36.95 -4.91
C ALA A 161 -28.61 35.77 -5.05
N SER A 162 -29.13 34.55 -5.18
CA SER A 162 -28.33 33.39 -5.60
C SER A 162 -28.31 33.31 -7.12
N VAL A 163 -27.11 33.13 -7.68
CA VAL A 163 -26.92 32.88 -9.10
C VAL A 163 -26.26 31.52 -9.25
N GLU A 164 -26.99 30.60 -9.89
CA GLU A 164 -26.47 29.29 -10.28
C GLU A 164 -25.57 29.43 -11.51
N HIS A 165 -24.41 28.77 -11.47
CA HIS A 165 -23.48 28.68 -12.59
C HIS A 165 -22.81 27.31 -12.62
N ILE A 166 -22.23 26.95 -13.75
CA ILE A 166 -21.58 25.66 -13.92
C ILE A 166 -20.09 25.80 -13.60
N ARG A 167 -19.54 24.80 -12.92
CA ARG A 167 -18.10 24.62 -12.68
C ARG A 167 -17.66 23.29 -13.29
N ILE A 168 -16.53 23.31 -14.00
CA ILE A 168 -15.82 22.12 -14.47
C ILE A 168 -14.48 22.08 -13.76
N ALA A 169 -14.17 20.98 -13.07
CA ALA A 169 -12.90 20.75 -12.42
C ALA A 169 -12.24 19.48 -12.97
N LEU A 170 -10.97 19.60 -13.33
CA LEU A 170 -10.11 18.51 -13.80
C LEU A 170 -9.20 18.06 -12.67
N ASP A 171 -9.18 16.75 -12.42
CA ASP A 171 -8.57 16.12 -11.25
C ASP A 171 -8.92 16.89 -9.96
N PRO A 172 -10.23 16.99 -9.63
CA PRO A 172 -10.65 17.66 -8.41
C PRO A 172 -10.03 16.95 -7.20
N GLY A 173 -9.57 17.74 -6.25
CA GLY A 173 -8.95 17.23 -5.04
C GLY A 173 -9.98 16.55 -4.15
N ASP A 174 -9.57 15.47 -3.48
CA ASP A 174 -10.30 14.94 -2.33
C ASP A 174 -9.55 15.27 -1.05
N ASN A 175 -10.26 15.43 0.07
CA ASN A 175 -9.69 15.52 1.42
C ASN A 175 -8.57 16.57 1.57
N GLY A 176 -8.85 17.83 1.20
CA GLY A 176 -7.91 18.94 1.40
C GLY A 176 -6.80 19.06 0.36
N ARG A 177 -6.79 18.20 -0.67
CA ARG A 177 -5.97 18.45 -1.87
C ARG A 177 -6.56 19.63 -2.66
N PRO A 178 -5.73 20.53 -3.19
CA PRO A 178 -6.22 21.55 -4.11
C PRO A 178 -6.80 20.86 -5.35
N ASP A 179 -7.90 21.41 -5.86
CA ASP A 179 -8.38 21.05 -7.19
C ASP A 179 -7.29 21.32 -8.22
N GLY A 180 -7.19 20.46 -9.24
CA GLY A 180 -6.24 20.66 -10.33
C GLY A 180 -6.56 21.92 -11.13
N ARG A 181 -7.32 21.78 -12.22
CA ARG A 181 -7.69 22.91 -13.07
C ARG A 181 -9.19 23.15 -13.03
N ILE A 182 -9.61 24.38 -12.79
CA ILE A 182 -11.01 24.78 -12.64
C ILE A 182 -11.39 25.77 -13.74
N TRP A 183 -12.56 25.56 -14.33
CA TRP A 183 -13.24 26.51 -15.22
C TRP A 183 -14.65 26.80 -14.68
N GLU A 184 -15.04 28.06 -14.67
CA GLU A 184 -16.36 28.53 -14.22
C GLU A 184 -16.95 29.50 -15.24
N ASP A 185 -18.28 29.66 -15.23
CA ASP A 185 -18.92 30.74 -15.98
C ASP A 185 -18.47 32.11 -15.41
N GLY A 186 -17.73 32.86 -16.22
CA GLY A 186 -17.25 34.21 -15.89
C GLY A 186 -17.59 35.19 -17.01
N GLU A 187 -16.62 36.02 -17.40
CA GLU A 187 -16.76 36.94 -18.55
C GLU A 187 -16.92 36.18 -19.87
N GLN A 188 -16.25 35.03 -19.99
CA GLN A 188 -16.42 34.09 -21.10
C GLN A 188 -17.35 32.95 -20.68
N ARG A 189 -18.21 32.52 -21.62
CA ARG A 189 -19.09 31.37 -21.39
C ARG A 189 -18.28 30.07 -21.50
N LEU A 190 -18.54 29.12 -20.61
CA LEU A 190 -17.84 27.82 -20.62
C LEU A 190 -17.97 27.08 -21.97
N GLU A 191 -19.06 27.26 -22.71
CA GLU A 191 -19.25 26.67 -24.04
C GLU A 191 -18.14 27.08 -25.04
N SER A 192 -17.57 28.27 -24.89
CA SER A 192 -16.45 28.73 -25.73
C SER A 192 -15.11 28.09 -25.36
N GLN A 193 -14.99 27.61 -24.11
CA GLN A 193 -13.78 27.01 -23.55
C GLN A 193 -13.76 25.48 -23.66
N LEU A 194 -14.86 24.84 -24.08
CA LEU A 194 -14.95 23.37 -24.12
C LEU A 194 -13.87 22.68 -24.95
N SER A 195 -13.38 23.31 -26.03
CA SER A 195 -12.27 22.75 -26.82
C SER A 195 -10.98 22.70 -26.00
N GLU A 196 -10.71 23.76 -25.25
CA GLU A 196 -9.54 23.90 -24.38
C GLU A 196 -9.62 22.94 -23.19
N ILE A 197 -10.81 22.78 -22.61
CA ILE A 197 -11.09 21.81 -21.54
C ILE A 197 -10.90 20.37 -22.06
N ALA A 198 -11.41 20.06 -23.25
CA ALA A 198 -11.24 18.73 -23.86
C ALA A 198 -9.77 18.40 -24.11
N VAL A 199 -9.00 19.36 -24.63
CA VAL A 199 -7.55 19.23 -24.80
C VAL A 199 -6.87 18.99 -23.45
N ALA A 200 -7.21 19.77 -22.42
CA ALA A 200 -6.64 19.62 -21.09
C ALA A 200 -6.90 18.23 -20.48
N ILE A 201 -8.08 17.63 -20.69
CA ILE A 201 -8.38 16.27 -20.23
C ILE A 201 -7.45 15.24 -20.85
N VAL A 202 -7.30 15.27 -22.18
CA VAL A 202 -6.45 14.30 -22.90
C VAL A 202 -4.98 14.51 -22.54
N LEU A 203 -4.54 15.76 -22.49
CA LEU A 203 -3.18 16.12 -22.09
C LEU A 203 -2.86 15.66 -20.66
N LYS A 204 -3.83 15.77 -19.75
CA LYS A 204 -3.65 15.30 -18.39
C LYS A 204 -3.43 13.80 -18.31
N GLY A 205 -4.11 13.04 -19.16
CA GLY A 205 -3.88 11.60 -19.30
C GLY A 205 -2.45 11.27 -19.73
N GLU A 206 -1.90 12.03 -20.68
CA GLU A 206 -0.50 11.90 -21.11
C GLU A 206 0.47 12.23 -19.97
N GLU A 207 0.26 13.35 -19.25
CA GLU A 207 1.07 13.71 -18.08
C GLU A 207 1.07 12.60 -17.03
N GLN A 208 -0.10 12.09 -16.67
CA GLN A 208 -0.25 10.99 -15.71
C GLN A 208 0.49 9.72 -16.17
N HIS A 209 0.48 9.44 -17.48
CA HIS A 209 1.22 8.32 -18.06
C HIS A 209 2.72 8.51 -17.90
N ARG A 210 3.26 9.66 -18.32
CA ARG A 210 4.69 9.96 -18.23
C ARG A 210 5.18 9.91 -16.78
N GLU A 211 4.44 10.54 -15.87
CA GLU A 211 4.72 10.47 -14.43
C GLU A 211 4.66 9.04 -13.90
N GLY A 212 3.68 8.25 -14.33
CA GLY A 212 3.51 6.85 -13.92
C GLY A 212 4.72 6.00 -14.31
N VAL A 213 5.22 6.16 -15.53
CA VAL A 213 6.39 5.43 -16.03
C VAL A 213 7.66 5.85 -15.27
N LEU A 214 7.86 7.14 -15.03
CA LEU A 214 9.00 7.64 -14.22
C LEU A 214 8.94 7.14 -12.77
N ARG A 215 7.76 7.22 -12.13
CA ARG A 215 7.55 6.68 -10.77
C ARG A 215 7.82 5.18 -10.71
N GLN A 216 7.42 4.42 -11.73
CA GLN A 216 7.69 2.98 -11.79
C GLN A 216 9.19 2.69 -11.84
N HIS A 217 9.93 3.43 -12.66
CA HIS A 217 11.36 3.27 -12.79
C HIS A 217 12.09 3.60 -11.48
N ALA A 218 11.76 4.74 -10.87
CA ALA A 218 12.29 5.14 -9.57
C ALA A 218 11.98 4.10 -8.47
N TRP A 219 10.74 3.61 -8.41
CA TRP A 219 10.34 2.56 -7.47
C TRP A 219 11.14 1.26 -7.68
N ARG A 220 11.40 0.85 -8.93
CA ARG A 220 12.22 -0.33 -9.22
C ARG A 220 13.65 -0.17 -8.71
N ILE A 221 14.27 1.01 -8.90
CA ILE A 221 15.60 1.31 -8.38
C ILE A 221 15.62 1.17 -6.86
N GLU A 222 14.70 1.85 -6.18
CA GLU A 222 14.63 1.85 -4.72
C GLU A 222 14.36 0.45 -4.17
N ARG A 223 13.37 -0.26 -4.73
CA ARG A 223 12.98 -1.59 -4.28
C ARG A 223 14.11 -2.61 -4.48
N ARG A 224 14.86 -2.53 -5.57
CA ARG A 224 16.04 -3.36 -5.79
C ARG A 224 17.11 -3.11 -4.72
N ALA A 225 17.39 -1.85 -4.41
CA ALA A 225 18.37 -1.50 -3.37
C ALA A 225 17.95 -2.03 -2.00
N GLN A 226 16.67 -1.92 -1.65
CA GLN A 226 16.10 -2.49 -0.42
C GLN A 226 16.30 -4.01 -0.34
N LEU A 227 15.99 -4.74 -1.42
CA LEU A 227 16.15 -6.20 -1.45
C LEU A 227 17.61 -6.65 -1.34
N ILE A 228 18.54 -5.94 -1.99
CA ILE A 228 19.98 -6.21 -1.88
C ILE A 228 20.45 -6.02 -0.43
N GLU A 229 20.03 -4.93 0.21
CA GLU A 229 20.39 -4.64 1.60
C GLU A 229 19.78 -5.64 2.58
N GLN A 230 18.52 -6.03 2.36
CA GLN A 230 17.87 -7.06 3.17
C GLN A 230 18.61 -8.40 3.09
N ARG A 231 18.95 -8.86 1.88
CA ARG A 231 19.75 -10.09 1.67
C ARG A 231 21.13 -9.99 2.32
N ARG A 232 21.74 -8.81 2.34
CA ARG A 232 23.02 -8.57 3.03
C ARG A 232 22.88 -8.75 4.54
N LYS A 233 21.88 -8.12 5.15
CA LYS A 233 21.60 -8.22 6.60
C LYS A 233 21.28 -9.65 7.02
N GLU A 234 20.45 -10.35 6.27
CA GLU A 234 20.10 -11.76 6.55
C GLU A 234 21.34 -12.67 6.55
N ARG A 235 22.29 -12.43 5.63
CA ARG A 235 23.58 -13.15 5.60
C ARG A 235 24.46 -12.80 6.80
N GLU A 236 24.56 -11.52 7.14
CA GLU A 236 25.35 -11.07 8.30
C GLU A 236 24.79 -11.65 9.62
N GLU A 237 23.46 -11.67 9.79
CA GLU A 237 22.77 -12.27 10.92
C GLU A 237 22.91 -13.79 10.96
N ALA A 238 22.85 -14.48 9.82
CA ALA A 238 23.10 -15.91 9.74
C ALA A 238 24.53 -16.26 10.17
N VAL A 239 25.53 -15.48 9.73
CA VAL A 239 26.93 -15.66 10.15
C VAL A 239 27.09 -15.37 11.64
N ARG A 240 26.44 -14.34 12.18
CA ARG A 240 26.48 -14.05 13.62
C ARG A 240 25.87 -15.20 14.43
N ARG A 241 24.68 -15.68 14.05
CA ARG A 241 24.01 -16.79 14.74
C ARG A 241 24.84 -18.07 14.73
N GLU A 242 25.49 -18.37 13.60
CA GLU A 242 26.35 -19.55 13.51
C GLU A 242 27.60 -19.42 14.41
N ARG A 243 28.22 -18.24 14.46
CA ARG A 243 29.33 -17.97 15.39
C ARG A 243 28.92 -18.10 16.85
N GLU A 244 27.76 -17.56 17.21
CA GLU A 244 27.20 -17.68 18.56
C GLU A 244 26.91 -19.14 18.90
N ARG A 245 26.38 -19.92 17.95
CA ARG A 245 26.14 -21.36 18.11
C ARG A 245 27.43 -22.12 18.37
N ILE A 246 28.48 -21.88 17.57
CA ILE A 246 29.79 -22.53 17.74
C ILE A 246 30.40 -22.16 19.09
N ALA A 247 30.36 -20.88 19.48
CA ALA A 247 30.91 -20.40 20.74
C ALA A 247 30.17 -21.00 21.96
N GLU A 248 28.84 -21.13 21.89
CA GLU A 248 28.04 -21.75 22.95
C GLU A 248 28.34 -23.26 23.07
N LEU A 249 28.51 -23.95 21.94
CA LEU A 249 28.92 -25.36 21.94
C LEU A 249 30.31 -25.53 22.56
N GLU A 250 31.27 -24.68 22.21
CA GLU A 250 32.62 -24.70 22.78
C GLU A 250 32.60 -24.40 24.28
N ARG A 251 31.84 -23.38 24.69
CA ARG A 251 31.65 -23.05 26.11
C ARG A 251 31.09 -24.22 26.91
N ARG A 252 30.04 -24.87 26.41
CA ARG A 252 29.46 -26.07 27.05
C ARG A 252 30.47 -27.20 27.19
N ARG A 253 31.36 -27.39 26.20
CA ARG A 253 32.43 -28.39 26.28
C ARG A 253 33.43 -28.07 27.38
N VAL A 254 33.85 -26.81 27.47
CA VAL A 254 34.78 -26.34 28.51
C VAL A 254 34.14 -26.44 29.90
N ASP A 255 32.91 -25.95 30.07
CA ASP A 255 32.20 -25.97 31.35
C ASP A 255 32.01 -27.40 31.87
N ARG A 256 31.68 -28.35 30.98
CA ARG A 256 31.61 -29.77 31.34
C ARG A 256 32.97 -30.33 31.77
N LEU A 257 34.03 -30.05 31.00
CA LEU A 257 35.38 -30.53 31.32
C LEU A 257 35.82 -30.00 32.70
N LEU A 258 35.57 -28.72 32.99
CA LEU A 258 35.88 -28.13 34.29
C LEU A 258 35.06 -28.79 35.41
N GLY A 259 33.77 -29.05 35.17
CA GLY A 259 32.92 -29.79 36.11
C GLY A 259 33.42 -31.21 36.39
N GLU A 260 33.89 -31.93 35.35
CA GLU A 260 34.50 -33.25 35.49
C GLU A 260 35.81 -33.17 36.30
N VAL A 261 36.67 -32.19 36.04
CA VAL A 261 37.91 -31.97 36.81
C VAL A 261 37.61 -31.67 38.29
N GLU A 262 36.62 -30.82 38.58
CA GLU A 262 36.20 -30.54 39.96
C GLU A 262 35.67 -31.79 40.66
N ALA A 263 34.88 -32.61 39.95
CA ALA A 263 34.34 -33.85 40.50
C ALA A 263 35.45 -34.85 40.87
N LEU A 264 36.46 -34.97 40.02
CA LEU A 264 37.65 -35.78 40.29
C LEU A 264 38.43 -35.28 41.51
N GLN A 265 38.70 -33.97 41.60
CA GLN A 265 39.40 -33.37 42.75
C GLN A 265 38.65 -33.58 44.08
N LYS A 266 37.31 -33.49 44.05
CA LYS A 266 36.46 -33.77 45.21
C LYS A 266 36.57 -35.25 45.61
N ALA A 267 36.54 -36.18 44.66
CA ALA A 267 36.72 -37.62 44.92
C ALA A 267 38.08 -37.92 45.58
N GLU A 268 39.16 -37.37 45.02
CA GLU A 268 40.51 -37.52 45.58
C GLU A 268 40.63 -36.94 46.99
N THR A 269 39.98 -35.80 47.23
CA THR A 269 39.97 -35.17 48.56
C THR A 269 39.25 -36.03 49.59
N ILE A 270 38.11 -36.64 49.23
CA ILE A 270 37.41 -37.60 50.10
C ILE A 270 38.30 -38.81 50.40
N ARG A 271 38.93 -39.41 49.37
CA ARG A 271 39.85 -40.56 49.55
C ARG A 271 41.00 -40.21 50.50
N ARG A 272 41.61 -39.04 50.33
CA ARG A 272 42.68 -38.54 51.20
C ARG A 272 42.20 -38.27 52.63
N TYR A 273 41.01 -37.69 52.80
CA TYR A 273 40.43 -37.43 54.11
C TYR A 273 40.16 -38.74 54.87
N VAL A 274 39.56 -39.74 54.22
CA VAL A 274 39.34 -41.06 54.81
C VAL A 274 40.66 -41.71 55.25
N ALA A 275 41.71 -41.62 54.43
CA ALA A 275 43.03 -42.11 54.78
C ALA A 275 43.62 -41.39 56.01
N GLN A 276 43.48 -40.07 56.09
CA GLN A 276 43.93 -39.28 57.24
C GLN A 276 43.13 -39.61 58.51
N VAL A 277 41.82 -39.80 58.42
CA VAL A 277 40.98 -40.17 59.57
C VAL A 277 41.35 -41.56 60.10
N ARG A 278 41.67 -42.51 59.22
CA ARG A 278 42.16 -43.84 59.63
C ARG A 278 43.46 -43.74 60.43
N ILE A 279 44.45 -42.99 59.92
CA ILE A 279 45.73 -42.76 60.61
C ILE A 279 45.51 -42.02 61.94
N ALA A 280 44.62 -41.03 61.98
CA ALA A 280 44.36 -40.26 63.19
C ALA A 280 43.63 -41.08 64.26
N ASN A 281 42.71 -41.98 63.89
CA ASN A 281 41.96 -42.82 64.83
C ASN A 281 42.87 -43.79 65.61
N GLU A 282 43.99 -44.21 65.03
CA GLU A 282 45.00 -45.04 65.71
C GLU A 282 45.71 -44.31 66.87
N GLY A 283 45.70 -42.97 66.87
CA GLY A 283 46.41 -42.14 67.85
C GLY A 283 45.54 -41.43 68.89
N ILE A 284 44.21 -41.65 68.89
CA ILE A 284 43.26 -40.98 69.80
C ILE A 284 43.02 -41.82 71.07
N ALA A 285 42.85 -41.16 72.22
CA ALA A 285 42.70 -41.81 73.52
C ALA A 285 41.47 -42.73 73.65
N GLU A 286 40.40 -42.44 72.90
CA GLU A 286 39.22 -43.31 72.73
C GLU A 286 38.98 -43.53 71.21
N PRO A 287 39.60 -44.57 70.62
CA PRO A 287 39.43 -44.89 69.21
C PRO A 287 38.01 -45.35 68.92
N MET A 288 37.50 -44.98 67.74
CA MET A 288 36.26 -45.59 67.23
C MET A 288 36.49 -47.09 67.03
N LEU A 289 35.47 -47.91 67.36
CA LEU A 289 35.52 -49.36 67.16
C LEU A 289 35.83 -49.66 65.69
N SER A 290 36.72 -50.63 65.43
CA SER A 290 37.21 -50.91 64.07
C SER A 290 36.08 -51.20 63.07
N VAL A 291 35.04 -51.91 63.52
CA VAL A 291 33.86 -52.25 62.71
C VAL A 291 33.10 -51.00 62.25
N ASP A 292 32.94 -50.01 63.13
CA ASP A 292 32.22 -48.78 62.80
C ASP A 292 33.06 -47.86 61.91
N LEU A 293 34.39 -47.84 62.10
CA LEU A 293 35.32 -47.09 61.26
C LEU A 293 35.40 -47.64 59.84
N ASP A 294 35.42 -48.98 59.71
CA ASP A 294 35.43 -49.63 58.42
C ASP A 294 34.12 -49.41 57.66
N ALA A 295 32.96 -49.54 58.33
CA ALA A 295 31.66 -49.26 57.73
C ALA A 295 31.53 -47.80 57.24
N TRP A 296 32.00 -46.82 58.03
CA TRP A 296 32.03 -45.41 57.61
C TRP A 296 33.00 -45.16 56.45
N ALA A 297 34.19 -45.74 56.50
CA ALA A 297 35.21 -45.57 55.45
C ALA A 297 34.75 -46.19 54.12
N GLU A 298 34.13 -47.37 54.15
CA GLU A 298 33.53 -48.00 52.97
C GLU A 298 32.44 -47.12 52.35
N TRP A 299 31.55 -46.56 53.17
CA TRP A 299 30.53 -45.62 52.69
C TRP A 299 31.14 -44.37 52.05
N ALA A 300 32.15 -43.77 52.69
CA ALA A 300 32.79 -42.55 52.19
C ALA A 300 33.58 -42.78 50.89
N LEU A 301 34.25 -43.93 50.76
CA LEU A 301 34.92 -44.32 49.51
C LEU A 301 33.91 -44.61 48.40
N ALA A 302 32.80 -45.26 48.70
CA ALA A 302 31.72 -45.46 47.74
C ALA A 302 31.08 -44.14 47.26
N GLN A 303 31.06 -43.09 48.10
CA GLN A 303 30.66 -41.75 47.68
C GLN A 303 31.69 -41.10 46.76
N ALA A 304 32.99 -41.26 47.03
CA ALA A 304 34.06 -40.79 46.16
C ALA A 304 33.98 -41.45 44.78
N ASP A 305 33.74 -42.76 44.72
CA ASP A 305 33.64 -43.50 43.45
C ASP A 305 32.39 -43.14 42.63
N ARG A 306 31.30 -42.74 43.31
CA ARG A 306 30.08 -42.27 42.64
C ARG A 306 30.29 -40.93 41.92
N ILE A 307 31.07 -40.03 42.50
CA ILE A 307 31.33 -38.70 41.93
C ILE A 307 32.55 -38.68 41.00
N ASP A 308 33.45 -39.66 41.12
CA ASP A 308 34.64 -39.77 40.28
C ASP A 308 34.23 -40.03 38.82
N PRO A 309 34.50 -39.09 37.88
CA PRO A 309 34.13 -39.25 36.49
C PRO A 309 34.86 -40.42 35.82
N VAL A 310 36.07 -40.78 36.28
CA VAL A 310 36.88 -41.87 35.74
C VAL A 310 36.31 -43.23 36.15
N THR A 311 35.95 -43.39 37.43
CA THR A 311 35.36 -44.62 37.95
C THR A 311 33.92 -44.82 37.46
N SER A 312 33.14 -43.75 37.38
CA SER A 312 31.76 -43.79 36.88
C SER A 312 31.66 -43.88 35.34
N GLY A 313 32.78 -43.67 34.62
CA GLY A 313 32.84 -43.69 33.17
C GLY A 313 32.09 -42.54 32.48
N SER A 314 31.72 -41.49 33.23
CA SER A 314 30.92 -40.37 32.73
C SER A 314 31.64 -39.54 31.65
N PHE A 315 32.98 -39.51 31.66
CA PHE A 315 33.81 -38.89 30.63
C PHE A 315 33.66 -39.56 29.24
N ARG A 316 33.20 -40.82 29.19
CA ARG A 316 33.02 -41.58 27.93
C ARG A 316 31.68 -41.31 27.26
N LYS A 317 30.73 -40.63 27.94
CA LYS A 317 29.45 -40.30 27.32
C LYS A 317 29.71 -39.42 26.10
N PRO A 318 29.27 -39.84 24.89
CA PRO A 318 29.54 -39.12 23.66
C PRO A 318 29.17 -37.64 23.78
N TRP A 319 29.89 -36.80 23.04
CA TRP A 319 29.52 -35.40 22.82
C TRP A 319 28.24 -35.24 22.01
N GLU A 320 27.56 -36.35 21.65
CA GLU A 320 26.40 -36.43 20.76
C GLU A 320 25.33 -35.43 21.23
N GLU A 321 25.39 -34.25 20.61
CA GLU A 321 24.34 -33.74 19.74
C GLU A 321 22.96 -34.38 20.02
N GLU A 322 22.40 -34.11 21.19
CA GLU A 322 20.94 -34.01 21.30
C GLU A 322 20.52 -32.77 20.50
N GLN A 323 20.37 -32.95 19.18
CA GLN A 323 19.41 -32.24 18.35
C GLN A 323 18.79 -33.19 17.33
#